data_AF-A0A165WEU9-F1
#
_entry.id   AF-A0A165WEU9-F1
#
_cell.length_a   1.000
_cell.length_b   1.000
_cell.length_c   1.000
_cell.angle_alpha   90.00
_cell.angle_beta   90.00
_cell.angle_gamma   90.00
#
_symmetry.space_group_name_H-M   'P 1'
#
loop_
_entity.id
_entity.type
_entity.pdbx_description
1 polymer ?
#
loop_
_entity_poly.entity_id
_entity_poly.type
_entity_poly.pdbx_seq_one_letter_code
_entity_poly.pdbx_strand_id
1 'polypeptide(L)' 'KTPCTWQRNVFRSQMEGKDMIVISATGSGKTLPIWMPLVFDPKIFLVVVCPLNAIADQHAKELNDAGIKALSMTRGT' A
#
# COMPACT_ATOMS: atom_id res chain seq x y z
N LYS A 1 11.45 -1.80 -11.28
CA LYS A 1 12.11 -2.90 -10.53
C LYS A 1 11.10 -4.03 -10.34
N THR A 2 11.52 -5.28 -10.46
CA THR A 2 10.64 -6.45 -10.26
C THR A 2 10.45 -6.74 -8.77
N PRO A 3 9.22 -7.05 -8.29
CA PRO A 3 8.99 -7.43 -6.89
C PRO A 3 9.76 -8.71 -6.51
N CYS A 4 10.31 -8.75 -5.30
CA CYS A 4 10.97 -9.95 -4.79
C CYS A 4 9.95 -11.01 -4.33
N THR A 5 10.41 -12.22 -4.04
CA THR A 5 9.55 -13.38 -3.75
C THR A 5 8.55 -13.12 -2.63
N TRP A 6 8.98 -12.53 -1.51
CA TRP A 6 8.07 -12.31 -0.38
C TRP A 6 7.03 -11.24 -0.69
N GLN A 7 7.36 -10.19 -1.44
CA GLN A 7 6.38 -9.17 -1.88
C GLN A 7 5.31 -9.79 -2.77
N ARG A 8 5.69 -10.70 -3.67
CA ARG A 8 4.75 -11.46 -4.52
C ARG A 8 3.83 -12.36 -3.70
N ASN A 9 4.35 -13.00 -2.66
CA ASN A 9 3.56 -13.84 -1.77
C ASN A 9 2.54 -13.01 -0.97
N VAL A 10 2.93 -11.82 -0.49
CA VAL A 10 2.00 -10.87 0.17
C VAL A 10 0.90 -10.44 -0.80
N PHE A 11 1.27 -10.02 -2.01
CA PHE A 11 0.29 -9.66 -3.03
C PHE A 11 -0.71 -10.79 -3.30
N ARG A 12 -0.22 -12.03 -3.47
CA ARG A 12 -1.08 -13.20 -3.68
C ARG A 12 -2.04 -13.41 -2.52
N SER A 13 -1.56 -13.39 -1.28
CA SER A 13 -2.42 -13.55 -0.10
C SER A 13 -3.49 -12.46 0.01
N GLN A 14 -3.15 -11.20 -0.32
CA GLN A 14 -4.13 -10.11 -0.37
C GLN A 14 -5.22 -10.36 -1.43
N MET A 15 -4.84 -10.79 -2.64
CA MET A 15 -5.79 -11.11 -3.72
C MET A 15 -6.67 -12.34 -3.42
N GLU A 16 -6.17 -13.24 -2.57
CA GLU A 16 -6.94 -14.39 -2.06
C GLU A 16 -7.83 -14.01 -0.86
N GLY A 17 -7.84 -12.75 -0.41
CA GLY A 17 -8.68 -12.26 0.68
C GLY A 17 -8.27 -12.78 2.06
N LYS A 18 -6.97 -13.12 2.25
CA LYS A 18 -6.47 -13.69 3.50
C LYS A 18 -5.96 -12.61 4.45
N ASP A 19 -6.27 -12.78 5.73
CA ASP A 19 -5.63 -12.02 6.80
C ASP A 19 -4.18 -12.48 6.99
N MET A 20 -3.26 -11.52 7.16
CA MET A 20 -1.85 -11.83 7.28
C MET A 20 -1.06 -10.80 8.10
N ILE A 21 0.01 -11.26 8.74
CA ILE A 21 1.01 -10.41 9.39
C ILE A 21 2.30 -10.49 8.58
N VAL A 22 2.85 -9.32 8.21
CA VAL A 22 4.10 -9.22 7.46
C VAL A 22 5.16 -8.54 8.31
N ILE A 23 6.26 -9.24 8.58
CA ILE A 23 7.40 -8.71 9.32
C ILE A 23 8.53 -8.46 8.33
N SER A 24 9.00 -7.21 8.25
CA SER A 24 10.09 -6.82 7.36
C SER A 24 10.84 -5.59 7.89
N ALA A 25 12.13 -5.49 7.58
CA ALA A 25 12.97 -4.38 8.02
C ALA A 25 12.58 -3.04 7.35
N THR A 26 12.93 -1.92 7.98
CA THR A 26 12.85 -0.61 7.32
C THR A 26 13.72 -0.57 6.06
N GLY A 27 13.24 0.09 4.99
CA GLY A 27 13.93 0.12 3.70
C GLY A 27 13.76 -1.14 2.82
N SER A 28 13.16 -2.22 3.34
CA SER A 28 12.96 -3.47 2.59
C SER A 28 11.94 -3.39 1.44
N GLY A 29 11.23 -2.26 1.30
CA GLY A 29 10.20 -2.08 0.29
C GLY A 29 8.83 -2.64 0.67
N LYS A 30 8.49 -2.66 1.96
CA LYS A 30 7.18 -3.09 2.47
C LYS A 30 5.97 -2.30 1.96
N THR A 31 6.18 -1.08 1.46
CA THR A 31 5.11 -0.27 0.87
C THR A 31 4.60 -0.85 -0.45
N LEU A 32 5.49 -1.37 -1.30
CA LEU A 32 5.12 -1.87 -2.63
C LEU A 32 4.00 -2.93 -2.58
N PRO A 33 4.11 -4.03 -1.81
CA PRO A 33 3.06 -5.04 -1.79
C PRO A 33 1.71 -4.51 -1.28
N ILE A 34 1.69 -3.47 -0.43
CA ILE A 34 0.44 -2.82 0.02
C ILE A 34 -0.30 -2.20 -1.19
N TRP A 35 0.42 -1.58 -2.12
CA TRP A 35 -0.16 -0.89 -3.27
C TRP A 35 -0.36 -1.76 -4.52
N MET A 36 0.32 -2.91 -4.60
CA MET A 36 0.22 -3.80 -5.77
C MET A 36 -1.22 -4.14 -6.19
N PRO A 37 -2.20 -4.35 -5.29
CA PRO A 37 -3.60 -4.53 -5.68
C PRO A 37 -4.16 -3.39 -6.53
N LEU A 38 -3.87 -2.13 -6.19
CA LEU A 38 -4.34 -0.95 -6.93
C LEU A 38 -3.78 -0.88 -8.36
N VAL A 39 -2.56 -1.37 -8.55
CA VAL A 39 -1.90 -1.42 -9.87
C VAL A 39 -2.45 -2.59 -10.70
N PHE A 40 -2.84 -3.68 -10.05
CA PHE A 40 -3.32 -4.89 -10.71
C PHE A 40 -4.77 -4.74 -11.21
N ASP A 41 -5.65 -4.14 -10.42
CA ASP A 41 -7.04 -3.92 -10.79
C ASP A 41 -7.52 -2.53 -10.35
N PRO A 42 -7.85 -1.62 -11.30
CA PRO A 42 -8.30 -0.27 -10.99
C PRO A 42 -9.65 -0.21 -10.27
N LYS A 43 -10.37 -1.33 -10.15
CA LYS A 43 -11.62 -1.44 -9.38
C LYS A 43 -11.38 -1.63 -7.89
N ILE A 44 -10.16 -1.98 -7.47
CA ILE A 44 -9.83 -2.18 -6.06
C ILE A 44 -9.78 -0.85 -5.34
N PHE A 45 -10.46 -0.79 -4.20
CA PHE A 45 -10.35 0.31 -3.24
C PHE A 45 -9.55 -0.16 -2.03
N LEU A 46 -8.49 0.57 -1.67
CA LEU A 46 -7.59 0.22 -0.59
C LEU A 46 -7.64 1.27 0.52
N VAL A 47 -7.90 0.83 1.75
CA VAL A 47 -7.80 1.66 2.95
C VAL A 47 -6.52 1.30 3.68
N VAL A 48 -5.62 2.28 3.85
CA VAL A 48 -4.38 2.12 4.61
C VAL A 48 -4.47 2.96 5.87
N VAL A 49 -4.39 2.30 7.03
CA VAL A 49 -4.35 2.98 8.33
C VAL A 49 -2.89 3.28 8.67
N CYS A 50 -2.57 4.56 8.81
CA CYS A 50 -1.23 5.00 9.17
C CYS A 50 -1.24 5.59 10.60
N PRO A 51 -0.18 5.35 11.40
CA PRO A 51 -0.09 5.92 12.74
C PRO A 51 0.22 7.42 12.75
N LEU A 52 0.78 7.97 11.65
CA LEU A 52 1.12 9.38 11.52
C LEU A 52 0.49 9.98 10.26
N ASN A 53 -0.05 11.19 10.39
CA ASN A 53 -0.59 11.98 9.27
C ASN A 53 0.43 12.16 8.15
N ALA A 54 1.67 12.52 8.49
CA ALA A 54 2.74 12.72 7.51
C ALA A 54 3.00 11.49 6.63
N ILE A 55 2.84 10.27 7.18
CA ILE A 55 2.99 9.03 6.42
C ILE A 55 1.79 8.82 5.49
N ALA A 56 0.58 9.09 5.97
CA ALA A 56 -0.63 9.02 5.13
C ALA A 56 -0.56 10.01 3.97
N ASP A 57 -0.15 11.26 4.24
CA ASP A 57 0.02 12.31 3.23
C ASP A 57 1.09 11.92 2.20
N GLN A 58 2.20 11.33 2.65
CA GLN A 58 3.24 10.83 1.76
C GLN A 58 2.70 9.72 0.85
N HIS A 59 1.95 8.75 1.38
CA HIS A 59 1.35 7.70 0.54
C HIS A 59 0.38 8.28 -0.48
N ALA A 60 -0.47 9.24 -0.08
CA ALA A 60 -1.41 9.87 -0.99
C ALA A 60 -0.70 10.63 -2.10
N LYS A 61 0.36 11.39 -1.77
CA LYS A 61 1.17 12.10 -2.75
C LYS A 61 1.82 11.15 -3.76
N GLU A 62 2.51 10.11 -3.28
CA GLU A 62 3.23 9.16 -4.14
C GLU A 62 2.29 8.38 -5.08
N LEU A 63 1.09 8.01 -4.60
CA LEU A 63 0.07 7.39 -5.45
C LEU A 63 -0.46 8.35 -6.51
N ASN A 64 -0.76 9.61 -6.14
CA ASN A 64 -1.22 10.61 -7.08
C ASN A 64 -0.16 10.95 -8.14
N ASP A 65 1.12 11.04 -7.75
CA ASP A 65 2.25 11.21 -8.67
C ASP A 65 2.36 10.03 -9.65
N ALA A 66 1.97 8.83 -9.22
CA ALA A 66 1.88 7.63 -10.05
C ALA A 66 0.58 7.52 -10.87
N GLY A 67 -0.29 8.54 -10.84
CA GLY A 67 -1.57 8.58 -11.56
C GLY A 67 -2.69 7.77 -10.91
N ILE A 68 -2.51 7.31 -9.67
CA ILE A 68 -3.52 6.56 -8.90
C ILE A 68 -4.17 7.53 -7.91
N LYS A 69 -5.48 7.71 -8.01
CA LYS A 69 -6.22 8.63 -7.13
C LYS A 69 -6.12 8.17 -5.68
N ALA A 70 -5.58 9.03 -4.82
CA ALA A 70 -5.47 8.77 -3.38
C ALA A 70 -5.75 10.03 -2.56
N LEU A 71 -6.28 9.83 -1.35
CA LEU A 71 -6.56 10.90 -0.39
C LEU A 71 -6.10 10.43 1.00
N SER A 72 -5.46 11.32 1.75
CA SER A 72 -5.23 11.15 3.18
C SER A 72 -6.37 11.80 3.97
N MET A 73 -6.84 11.12 5.01
CA MET A 73 -7.88 11.64 5.90
C MET A 73 -7.32 11.73 7.32
N THR A 74 -7.49 12.88 7.96
CA THR A 74 -7.12 13.10 9.35
C THR A 74 -8.20 13.92 10.05
N ARG A 75 -8.09 14.03 11.38
CA ARG A 75 -9.01 14.86 12.16
C ARG A 75 -8.83 16.32 11.77
N GLY A 76 -9.89 16.95 11.26
CA GLY A 76 -9.93 18.41 11.11
C GLY A 76 -9.86 19.07 12.49
N THR A 77 -8.81 19.84 12.73
CA THR A 77 -8.78 20.83 13.80
C THR A 77 -9.50 22.09 13.36
#